data_AF-A0A094F6E6-F1
#
_entry.id   AF-A0A094F6E6-F1
#
_cell.length_a   1.000
_cell.length_b   1.000
_cell.length_c   1.000
_cell.angle_alpha   90.00
_cell.angle_beta   90.00
_cell.angle_gamma   90.00
#
_symmetry.space_group_name_H-M   'P 1'
#
loop_
_entity.id
_entity.type
_entity.pdbx_description
1 polymer ?
#
loop_
_entity_poly.entity_id
_entity_poly.type
_entity_poly.pdbx_seq_one_letter_code
_entity_poly.pdbx_strand_id
1 'polypeptide(L)'
;MGHLSPSKKAQLHEVADLLLEVYRTLARMRFLDPSWILEGPHDIEALRPLYHSHGLDSSIIYLYSILPYIDTAWAGEVDFFQGSDFADFRNEEDVEQGRNPMYDDEDEISMRPWMTPLSMMGNHRSVIIYDARKHSIGILDQESGGSSDHNINIYVAQEEEEEDYEEDEEDEDSEHSEEEEGLYDEMPSRPAGYVLRDIVQWYNELIELPGGGSNTMTEWDAEITRPLYLKHHWPDADFDGDAFLVDKARAMATMTAKDTAEEPLLAVRRCEGYLRFLNNESHSVILQQMRDRLAAAQTDDEKWVVRGQLWQAEEDIKKTQQRLQNAEAAMDLLGGVCQEPEELPLWEERQLRMVLWDKQRYLRRIQQEAEELDASEPDKANGLQSRLRYAEKQLVICEKAYEASRLDAERLCPGRSFPVGRGMKTTGSDLDDKLKSLTISAEESHRDAISIREWMAQLPDGANQERQAAQGKLNGIEETIKCFEEKVRKVSLELEKLQE
;
A
#
# COMPACT_ATOMS: atom_id res chain seq x y z
N MET A 1 36.13 -14.37 -19.50
CA MET A 1 35.38 -13.15 -19.88
C MET A 1 35.47 -12.99 -21.39
N GLY A 2 34.34 -13.05 -22.10
CA GLY A 2 34.30 -12.47 -23.43
C GLY A 2 34.64 -10.99 -23.30
N HIS A 3 35.63 -10.51 -24.05
CA HIS A 3 35.95 -9.08 -24.02
C HIS A 3 34.78 -8.31 -24.63
N LEU A 4 33.96 -7.65 -23.80
CA LEU A 4 32.97 -6.70 -24.28
C LEU A 4 33.66 -5.62 -25.12
N SER A 5 33.13 -5.36 -26.32
CA SER A 5 33.68 -4.33 -27.20
C SER A 5 33.58 -2.95 -26.53
N PRO A 6 34.47 -2.00 -26.87
CA PRO A 6 34.38 -0.64 -26.34
C PRO A 6 33.03 0.03 -26.62
N SER A 7 32.44 -0.21 -27.80
CA SER A 7 31.12 0.31 -28.16
C SER A 7 30.01 -0.27 -27.28
N LYS A 8 30.04 -1.58 -27.00
CA LYS A 8 29.08 -2.20 -26.09
C LYS A 8 29.20 -1.66 -24.67
N LYS A 9 30.42 -1.46 -24.18
CA LYS A 9 30.63 -0.82 -22.87
C LYS A 9 30.09 0.60 -22.81
N ALA A 10 30.27 1.38 -23.88
CA ALA A 10 29.74 2.74 -23.95
C ALA A 10 28.20 2.76 -23.87
N GLN A 11 27.52 1.84 -24.55
CA GLN A 11 26.06 1.67 -24.47
C GLN A 11 25.58 1.33 -23.05
N LEU A 12 26.29 0.42 -22.35
CA LEU A 12 25.93 0.03 -21.00
C LEU A 12 26.18 1.15 -19.98
N HIS A 13 27.26 1.93 -20.17
CA HIS A 13 27.51 3.14 -19.39
C HIS A 13 26.45 4.21 -19.66
N GLU A 14 25.99 4.41 -20.90
CA GLU A 14 24.88 5.34 -21.19
C GLU A 14 23.62 4.99 -20.39
N VAL A 15 23.27 3.69 -20.31
CA VAL A 15 22.12 3.24 -19.50
C VAL A 15 22.32 3.53 -18.03
N ALA A 16 23.48 3.17 -17.47
CA ALA A 16 23.77 3.39 -16.05
C ALA A 16 23.80 4.89 -15.68
N ASP A 17 24.43 5.72 -16.52
CA ASP A 17 24.54 7.16 -16.31
C ASP A 17 23.17 7.85 -16.38
N LEU A 18 22.31 7.46 -17.33
CA LEU A 18 20.96 8.03 -17.46
C LEU A 18 20.02 7.53 -16.35
N LEU A 19 20.12 6.27 -15.93
CA LEU A 19 19.34 5.79 -14.78
C LEU A 19 19.76 6.53 -13.50
N LEU A 20 21.05 6.84 -13.35
CA LEU A 20 21.56 7.65 -12.25
C LEU A 20 21.01 9.09 -12.31
N GLU A 21 20.84 9.65 -13.51
CA GLU A 21 20.19 10.94 -13.71
C GLU A 21 18.70 10.91 -13.29
N VAL A 22 17.98 9.83 -13.57
CA VAL A 22 16.61 9.62 -13.06
C VAL A 22 16.60 9.63 -11.53
N TYR A 23 17.47 8.86 -10.88
CA TYR A 23 17.52 8.80 -9.41
C TYR A 23 17.92 10.14 -8.78
N ARG A 24 18.87 10.85 -9.39
CA ARG A 24 19.26 12.21 -8.96
C ARG A 24 18.11 13.21 -9.15
N THR A 25 17.28 13.04 -10.17
CA THR A 25 16.08 13.86 -10.39
C THR A 25 15.06 13.62 -9.29
N LEU A 26 14.78 12.35 -8.95
CA LEU A 26 13.92 11.99 -7.80
C LEU A 26 14.46 12.55 -6.46
N ALA A 27 15.79 12.54 -6.27
CA ALA A 27 16.40 13.14 -5.09
C ALA A 27 16.25 14.68 -5.06
N ARG A 28 16.36 15.35 -6.21
CA ARG A 28 16.07 16.79 -6.34
C ARG A 28 14.61 17.10 -6.04
N MET A 29 13.68 16.23 -6.45
CA MET A 29 12.25 16.30 -6.15
C MET A 29 11.92 16.05 -4.67
N ARG A 30 12.92 15.78 -3.81
CA ARG A 30 12.77 15.40 -2.39
C ARG A 30 12.07 14.06 -2.17
N PHE A 31 11.99 13.22 -3.21
CA PHE A 31 11.43 11.88 -3.11
C PHE A 31 12.43 10.89 -2.51
N LEU A 32 13.66 10.87 -3.03
CA LEU A 32 14.76 10.07 -2.50
C LEU A 32 15.69 10.91 -1.62
N ASP A 33 16.23 10.33 -0.54
CA ASP A 33 17.40 10.91 0.12
C ASP A 33 18.63 10.67 -0.76
N PRO A 34 19.43 11.71 -1.10
CA PRO A 34 20.63 11.52 -1.91
C PRO A 34 21.61 10.49 -1.35
N SER A 35 21.62 10.28 -0.03
CA SER A 35 22.50 9.29 0.62
C SER A 35 22.09 7.84 0.40
N TRP A 36 20.88 7.59 -0.14
CA TRP A 36 20.41 6.25 -0.51
C TRP A 36 20.91 5.80 -1.88
N ILE A 37 21.39 6.73 -2.72
CA ILE A 37 21.88 6.42 -4.06
C ILE A 37 23.29 5.85 -3.96
N LEU A 38 23.43 4.59 -4.34
CA LEU A 38 24.69 3.88 -4.39
C LEU A 38 25.19 3.86 -5.84
N GLU A 39 26.18 4.70 -6.12
CA GLU A 39 26.81 4.76 -7.44
C GLU A 39 27.79 3.59 -7.64
N GLY A 40 27.81 3.03 -8.85
CA GLY A 40 28.77 2.00 -9.23
C GLY A 40 30.22 2.52 -9.36
N PRO A 41 31.20 1.63 -9.56
CA PRO A 41 31.02 0.18 -9.70
C PRO A 41 30.88 -0.55 -8.36
N HIS A 42 30.19 -1.69 -8.39
CA HIS A 42 29.93 -2.57 -7.25
C HIS A 42 30.72 -3.87 -7.34
N ASP A 43 31.07 -4.43 -6.18
CA ASP A 43 31.60 -5.79 -6.10
C ASP A 43 30.44 -6.79 -6.21
N ILE A 44 30.49 -7.60 -7.27
CA ILE A 44 29.48 -8.61 -7.59
C ILE A 44 30.08 -10.02 -7.64
N GLU A 45 31.32 -10.21 -7.16
CA GLU A 45 32.04 -11.49 -7.25
C GLU A 45 31.28 -12.62 -6.56
N ALA A 46 30.63 -12.32 -5.43
CA ALA A 46 29.84 -13.30 -4.65
C ALA A 46 28.67 -13.88 -5.45
N LEU A 47 28.02 -13.08 -6.30
CA LEU A 47 26.84 -13.48 -7.07
C LEU A 47 27.16 -14.00 -8.47
N ARG A 48 28.42 -13.95 -8.92
CA ARG A 48 28.81 -14.48 -10.23
C ARG A 48 28.36 -15.92 -10.48
N PRO A 49 28.46 -16.86 -9.53
CA PRO A 49 27.96 -18.23 -9.73
C PRO A 49 26.47 -18.25 -10.08
N LEU A 50 25.65 -17.44 -9.39
CA LEU A 50 24.21 -17.32 -9.63
C LEU A 50 23.91 -16.72 -11.01
N TYR A 51 24.60 -15.65 -11.39
CA TYR A 51 24.45 -15.06 -12.72
C TYR A 51 24.76 -16.08 -13.84
N HIS A 52 25.78 -16.91 -13.62
CA HIS A 52 26.15 -17.95 -14.58
C HIS A 52 25.15 -19.12 -14.59
N SER A 53 24.53 -19.49 -13.46
CA SER A 53 23.50 -20.53 -13.44
C SER A 53 22.22 -20.11 -14.17
N HIS A 54 21.87 -18.81 -14.12
CA HIS A 54 20.78 -18.25 -14.94
C HIS A 54 21.20 -17.93 -16.39
N GLY A 55 22.43 -18.26 -16.79
CA GLY A 55 22.92 -18.10 -18.15
C GLY A 55 23.08 -16.65 -18.61
N LEU A 56 23.14 -15.67 -17.69
CA LEU A 56 23.18 -14.24 -18.02
C LEU A 56 24.34 -13.89 -18.96
N ASP A 57 24.06 -13.05 -19.95
CA ASP A 57 25.07 -12.56 -20.88
C ASP A 57 26.12 -11.71 -20.15
N SER A 58 27.37 -11.78 -20.61
CA SER A 58 28.47 -10.95 -20.11
C SER A 58 28.16 -9.44 -20.10
N SER A 59 27.31 -8.93 -21.00
CA SER A 59 26.88 -7.54 -20.98
C SER A 59 25.95 -7.23 -19.81
N ILE A 60 25.05 -8.15 -19.44
CA ILE A 60 24.16 -7.96 -18.29
C ILE A 60 24.94 -8.07 -16.98
N ILE A 61 25.82 -9.06 -16.86
CA ILE A 61 26.71 -9.19 -15.69
C ILE A 61 27.58 -7.94 -15.51
N TYR A 62 28.10 -7.37 -16.62
CA TYR A 62 28.84 -6.12 -16.56
C TYR A 62 27.95 -4.93 -16.17
N LEU A 63 26.72 -4.85 -16.72
CA LEU A 63 25.76 -3.81 -16.37
C LEU A 63 25.42 -3.83 -14.87
N TYR A 64 25.16 -5.00 -14.28
CA TYR A 64 24.90 -5.13 -12.84
C TYR A 64 26.03 -4.60 -11.96
N SER A 65 27.28 -4.64 -12.45
CA SER A 65 28.41 -4.07 -11.73
C SER A 65 28.48 -2.54 -11.77
N ILE A 66 27.76 -1.86 -12.67
CA ILE A 66 27.86 -0.41 -12.85
C ILE A 66 26.54 0.34 -12.70
N LEU A 67 25.40 -0.35 -12.66
CA LEU A 67 24.11 0.28 -12.41
C LEU A 67 24.12 1.03 -11.08
N PRO A 68 23.48 2.20 -11.00
CA PRO A 68 23.16 2.80 -9.71
C PRO A 68 22.08 1.96 -9.01
N TYR A 69 22.21 1.81 -7.70
CA TYR A 69 21.21 1.14 -6.86
C TYR A 69 20.68 2.06 -5.77
N ILE A 70 19.50 1.75 -5.23
CA ILE A 70 18.95 2.42 -4.05
C ILE A 70 19.10 1.48 -2.85
N ASP A 71 19.60 2.00 -1.75
CA ASP A 71 19.66 1.27 -0.49
C ASP A 71 18.26 1.16 0.15
N THR A 72 17.50 0.14 -0.28
CA THR A 72 16.10 -0.09 0.10
C THR A 72 15.94 -0.61 1.54
N ALA A 73 17.00 -1.17 2.14
CA ALA A 73 17.01 -1.59 3.54
C ALA A 73 16.67 -0.46 4.51
N TRP A 74 16.77 0.80 4.06
CA TRP A 74 16.53 2.00 4.87
C TRP A 74 15.54 2.99 4.26
N ALA A 75 15.11 2.77 3.01
CA ALA A 75 14.18 3.65 2.31
C ALA A 75 12.73 3.43 2.74
N GLY A 76 12.41 2.24 3.30
CA GLY A 76 11.06 1.85 3.66
C GLY A 76 10.17 1.90 2.43
N GLU A 77 10.12 0.79 1.68
CA GLU A 77 9.23 0.55 0.54
C GLU A 77 8.85 1.86 -0.18
N VAL A 78 9.74 2.37 -1.03
CA VAL A 78 9.44 3.53 -1.88
C VAL A 78 9.21 3.00 -3.28
N ASP A 79 8.08 3.34 -3.87
CA ASP A 79 7.81 3.00 -5.26
C ASP A 79 8.78 3.76 -6.18
N PHE A 80 9.15 3.13 -7.27
CA PHE A 80 9.80 3.73 -8.41
C PHE A 80 8.77 4.06 -9.50
N PHE A 81 9.23 4.19 -10.74
CA PHE A 81 8.49 4.64 -11.90
C PHE A 81 7.17 3.87 -12.08
N GLN A 82 6.04 4.59 -12.18
CA GLN A 82 4.70 4.02 -12.40
C GLN A 82 4.32 2.90 -11.41
N GLY A 83 4.74 3.01 -10.15
CA GLY A 83 4.42 2.04 -9.09
C GLY A 83 5.26 0.76 -9.10
N SER A 84 6.29 0.70 -9.95
CA SER A 84 7.32 -0.35 -9.90
C SER A 84 8.17 -0.25 -8.64
N ASP A 85 9.03 -1.23 -8.38
CA ASP A 85 10.02 -1.18 -7.31
C ASP A 85 11.43 -0.93 -7.84
N PHE A 86 12.33 -0.45 -6.99
CA PHE A 86 13.75 -0.33 -7.33
C PHE A 86 14.39 -1.72 -7.39
N ALA A 87 15.10 -2.02 -8.47
CA ALA A 87 15.86 -3.26 -8.60
C ALA A 87 17.25 -3.15 -7.95
N ASP A 88 17.68 -4.19 -7.23
CA ASP A 88 19.03 -4.36 -6.70
C ASP A 88 19.60 -5.75 -7.01
N PHE A 89 20.27 -5.88 -8.15
CA PHE A 89 20.88 -7.14 -8.59
C PHE A 89 22.16 -7.53 -7.82
N ARG A 90 22.45 -6.84 -6.72
CA ARG A 90 23.42 -7.28 -5.69
C ARG A 90 22.76 -8.17 -4.63
N ASN A 91 21.44 -8.35 -4.70
CA ASN A 91 20.64 -9.33 -3.97
C ASN A 91 20.38 -10.56 -4.85
N GLU A 92 20.31 -11.75 -4.24
CA GLU A 92 19.93 -12.99 -4.94
C GLU A 92 18.46 -12.97 -5.39
N GLU A 93 17.55 -12.45 -4.55
CA GLU A 93 16.10 -12.44 -4.81
C GLU A 93 15.74 -11.64 -6.07
N ASP A 94 16.24 -10.41 -6.19
CA ASP A 94 16.02 -9.55 -7.37
C ASP A 94 16.60 -10.16 -8.65
N VAL A 95 17.66 -10.95 -8.54
CA VAL A 95 18.27 -11.64 -9.70
C VAL A 95 17.35 -12.76 -10.17
N GLU A 96 16.80 -13.54 -9.24
CA GLU A 96 15.89 -14.65 -9.53
C GLU A 96 14.55 -14.13 -10.05
N GLN A 97 13.88 -13.26 -9.29
CA GLN A 97 12.62 -12.62 -9.68
C GLN A 97 12.79 -11.83 -10.98
N GLY A 98 13.94 -11.18 -11.15
CA GLY A 98 14.25 -10.41 -12.34
C GLY A 98 14.27 -11.25 -13.62
N ARG A 99 14.36 -12.58 -13.56
CA ARG A 99 14.26 -13.46 -14.75
C ARG A 99 12.83 -13.70 -15.23
N ASN A 100 11.85 -13.55 -14.35
CA ASN A 100 10.43 -13.63 -14.64
C ASN A 100 9.70 -12.42 -14.01
N PRO A 101 9.94 -11.20 -14.53
CA PRO A 101 9.42 -10.00 -13.89
C PRO A 101 7.89 -9.88 -13.94
N MET A 102 7.20 -10.62 -14.83
CA MET A 102 5.74 -10.56 -14.97
C MET A 102 5.01 -11.67 -14.21
N TYR A 103 5.74 -12.56 -13.52
CA TYR A 103 5.19 -13.75 -12.86
C TYR A 103 4.34 -14.63 -13.78
N ASP A 104 4.82 -14.84 -15.00
CA ASP A 104 4.17 -15.73 -15.94
C ASP A 104 4.45 -17.19 -15.55
N ASP A 105 3.41 -18.04 -15.54
CA ASP A 105 3.50 -19.45 -15.18
C ASP A 105 3.97 -20.33 -16.36
N GLU A 106 4.06 -19.75 -17.57
CA GLU A 106 4.54 -20.43 -18.77
C GLU A 106 6.08 -20.35 -18.89
N ASP A 107 6.77 -21.48 -18.64
CA ASP A 107 8.23 -21.61 -18.72
C ASP A 107 8.84 -21.13 -20.06
N GLU A 108 8.03 -21.16 -21.13
CA GLU A 108 8.38 -20.76 -22.51
C GLU A 108 8.50 -19.23 -22.68
N ILE A 109 7.93 -18.43 -21.76
CA ILE A 109 7.98 -16.96 -21.74
C ILE A 109 9.14 -16.48 -20.85
N SER A 110 10.29 -17.14 -20.93
CA SER A 110 11.49 -16.74 -20.18
C SER A 110 12.22 -15.56 -20.84
N MET A 111 12.53 -14.53 -20.05
CA MET A 111 13.32 -13.40 -20.52
C MET A 111 14.68 -13.89 -21.06
N ARG A 112 15.13 -13.30 -22.18
CA ARG A 112 16.37 -13.73 -22.84
C ARG A 112 17.61 -13.40 -22.00
N PRO A 113 18.73 -14.15 -22.14
CA PRO A 113 19.95 -13.93 -21.34
C PRO A 113 20.60 -12.54 -21.46
N TRP A 114 20.35 -11.84 -22.56
CA TRP A 114 20.86 -10.49 -22.84
C TRP A 114 19.88 -9.38 -22.48
N MET A 115 18.77 -9.71 -21.83
CA MET A 115 17.77 -8.78 -21.32
C MET A 115 17.78 -8.77 -19.79
N THR A 116 17.43 -7.63 -19.20
CA THR A 116 17.22 -7.48 -17.76
C THR A 116 16.19 -6.39 -17.47
N PRO A 117 15.37 -6.52 -16.41
CA PRO A 117 14.67 -5.39 -15.85
C PRO A 117 15.66 -4.33 -15.32
N LEU A 118 15.24 -3.06 -15.36
CA LEU A 118 15.84 -1.91 -14.68
C LEU A 118 14.98 -1.44 -13.50
N SER A 119 13.77 -1.99 -13.35
CA SER A 119 12.88 -1.85 -12.21
C SER A 119 12.24 -3.21 -11.90
N MET A 120 11.84 -3.45 -10.66
CA MET A 120 11.14 -4.67 -10.27
C MET A 120 9.63 -4.47 -10.36
N MET A 121 8.90 -5.57 -10.52
CA MET A 121 7.45 -5.55 -10.50
C MET A 121 6.96 -5.23 -9.08
N GLY A 122 6.29 -4.09 -8.93
CA GLY A 122 5.53 -3.76 -7.73
C GLY A 122 4.21 -4.53 -7.69
N ASN A 123 3.22 -3.99 -6.99
CA ASN A 123 1.89 -4.62 -6.92
C ASN A 123 1.07 -4.34 -8.20
N HIS A 124 1.18 -5.22 -9.20
CA HIS A 124 0.46 -5.14 -10.49
C HIS A 124 0.72 -3.84 -11.26
N ARG A 125 1.99 -3.58 -11.60
CA ARG A 125 2.43 -2.30 -12.18
C ARG A 125 3.31 -2.48 -13.41
N SER A 126 3.95 -1.39 -13.81
CA SER A 126 4.84 -1.35 -14.97
C SER A 126 6.27 -1.83 -14.62
N VAL A 127 6.98 -2.40 -15.60
CA VAL A 127 8.38 -2.83 -15.48
C VAL A 127 9.18 -2.30 -16.66
N ILE A 128 10.32 -1.67 -16.36
CA ILE A 128 11.26 -1.18 -17.36
C ILE A 128 12.21 -2.32 -17.73
N ILE A 129 12.21 -2.78 -18.97
CA ILE A 129 13.06 -3.90 -19.44
C ILE A 129 14.06 -3.39 -20.47
N TYR A 130 15.35 -3.70 -20.25
CA TYR A 130 16.44 -3.36 -21.14
C TYR A 130 16.91 -4.57 -21.96
N ASP A 131 16.90 -4.44 -23.29
CA ASP A 131 17.54 -5.38 -24.22
C ASP A 131 18.93 -4.87 -24.58
N ALA A 132 19.97 -5.57 -24.11
CA ALA A 132 21.33 -5.17 -24.42
C ALA A 132 21.65 -5.33 -25.91
N ARG A 133 21.16 -6.36 -26.60
CA ARG A 133 21.47 -6.62 -28.03
C ARG A 133 20.93 -5.51 -28.93
N LYS A 134 19.67 -5.11 -28.71
CA LYS A 134 19.02 -4.03 -29.47
C LYS A 134 19.42 -2.64 -28.94
N HIS A 135 19.92 -2.56 -27.71
CA HIS A 135 20.14 -1.32 -26.97
C HIS A 135 18.85 -0.48 -26.91
N SER A 136 17.77 -1.15 -26.53
CA SER A 136 16.42 -0.60 -26.42
C SER A 136 15.83 -0.90 -25.05
N ILE A 137 14.85 -0.08 -24.66
CA ILE A 137 14.04 -0.27 -23.47
C ILE A 137 12.58 -0.36 -23.88
N GLY A 138 11.85 -1.31 -23.31
CA GLY A 138 10.39 -1.31 -23.28
C GLY A 138 9.91 -1.13 -21.84
N ILE A 139 8.70 -0.59 -21.69
CA ILE A 139 8.05 -0.42 -20.39
C ILE A 139 6.74 -1.20 -20.47
N LEU A 140 6.71 -2.40 -19.88
CA LEU A 140 5.56 -3.29 -19.92
C LEU A 140 4.68 -3.06 -18.71
N ASP A 141 3.37 -3.07 -18.88
CA ASP A 141 2.40 -2.89 -17.81
C ASP A 141 1.52 -4.13 -17.65
N GLN A 142 1.50 -4.68 -16.43
CA GLN A 142 0.81 -5.93 -16.16
C GLN A 142 -0.72 -5.80 -16.23
N GLU A 143 -1.28 -4.66 -15.82
CA GLU A 143 -2.74 -4.47 -15.80
C GLU A 143 -3.31 -4.30 -17.21
N SER A 144 -2.61 -3.56 -18.06
CA SER A 144 -3.04 -3.32 -19.44
C SER A 144 -2.60 -4.39 -20.44
N GLY A 145 -1.61 -5.22 -20.09
CA GLY A 145 -1.00 -6.18 -21.01
C GLY A 145 -0.22 -5.51 -22.15
N GLY A 146 0.04 -4.20 -22.06
CA GLY A 146 0.65 -3.39 -23.10
C GLY A 146 1.86 -2.60 -22.62
N SER A 147 2.21 -1.54 -23.37
CA SER A 147 3.28 -0.61 -23.00
C SER A 147 2.70 0.61 -22.29
N SER A 148 3.26 0.95 -21.14
CA SER A 148 2.96 2.19 -20.40
C SER A 148 3.91 3.36 -20.72
N ASP A 149 4.81 3.18 -21.68
CA ASP A 149 5.59 4.27 -22.27
C ASP A 149 4.68 5.28 -22.99
N HIS A 150 4.62 6.53 -22.50
CA HIS A 150 3.81 7.61 -23.08
C HIS A 150 4.06 7.88 -24.56
N ASN A 151 5.23 7.50 -25.07
CA ASN A 151 5.63 7.71 -26.46
C ASN A 151 5.40 6.47 -27.35
N ILE A 152 4.82 5.40 -26.81
CA ILE A 152 4.36 4.22 -27.54
C ILE A 152 2.83 4.19 -27.47
N ASN A 153 2.18 4.45 -28.61
CA ASN A 153 0.73 4.39 -28.68
C ASN A 153 0.31 2.98 -29.14
N ILE A 154 0.06 2.09 -28.19
CA ILE A 154 -0.59 0.81 -28.50
C ILE A 154 -2.09 1.05 -28.44
N TYR A 155 -2.66 1.48 -29.58
CA TYR A 155 -4.09 1.22 -29.81
C TYR A 155 -4.25 -0.28 -30.01
N VAL A 156 -4.34 -1.05 -28.92
CA VAL A 156 -5.09 -2.31 -29.00
C VAL A 156 -6.53 -1.85 -29.04
N ALA A 157 -7.08 -1.72 -30.25
CA ALA A 157 -8.51 -1.78 -30.39
C ALA A 157 -8.91 -3.09 -29.71
N GLN A 158 -9.64 -3.00 -28.60
CA GLN A 158 -10.56 -4.07 -28.25
C GLN A 158 -11.52 -4.15 -29.44
N GLU A 159 -11.15 -4.89 -30.48
CA GLU A 159 -12.14 -5.54 -31.30
C GLU A 159 -12.88 -6.43 -30.32
N GLU A 160 -14.10 -5.99 -29.98
CA GLU A 160 -15.14 -6.86 -29.48
C GLU A 160 -15.28 -7.98 -30.52
N GLU A 161 -14.45 -9.01 -30.42
CA GLU A 161 -14.78 -10.32 -30.97
C GLU A 161 -15.98 -10.79 -30.15
N GLU A 162 -17.16 -10.50 -30.68
CA GLU A 162 -18.36 -11.28 -30.40
C GLU A 162 -17.97 -12.75 -30.61
N GLU A 163 -17.80 -13.49 -29.52
CA GLU A 163 -17.69 -14.94 -29.50
C GLU A 163 -18.95 -15.54 -30.15
N ASP A 164 -18.92 -15.73 -31.47
CA ASP A 164 -19.82 -16.64 -32.15
C ASP A 164 -19.18 -18.03 -32.07
N TYR A 165 -19.64 -18.82 -31.08
CA TYR A 165 -19.30 -20.22 -30.96
C TYR A 165 -19.90 -20.99 -32.14
N GLU A 166 -19.18 -21.07 -33.26
CA GLU A 166 -19.39 -22.16 -34.21
C GLU A 166 -18.33 -23.24 -33.95
N GLU A 167 -18.80 -24.31 -33.28
CA GLU A 167 -18.22 -25.65 -33.32
C GLU A 167 -17.99 -26.04 -34.78
N ASP A 168 -16.73 -26.18 -35.20
CA ASP A 168 -16.41 -27.04 -36.34
C ASP A 168 -15.15 -27.86 -36.05
N GLU A 169 -15.34 -29.17 -36.22
CA GLU A 169 -14.44 -30.28 -35.95
C GLU A 169 -13.21 -30.30 -36.89
N GLU A 170 -12.12 -30.83 -36.35
CA GLU A 170 -11.03 -31.60 -36.99
C GLU A 170 -10.32 -31.01 -38.24
N ASP A 171 -9.01 -30.75 -38.13
CA ASP A 171 -8.03 -31.52 -38.93
C ASP A 171 -6.55 -31.17 -38.60
N GLU A 172 -5.81 -32.25 -38.32
CA GLU A 172 -4.44 -32.62 -38.68
C GLU A 172 -3.32 -31.57 -38.84
N ASP A 173 -2.25 -31.82 -38.07
CA ASP A 173 -0.83 -31.73 -38.43
C ASP A 173 -0.33 -30.44 -39.11
N SER A 174 0.23 -29.54 -38.29
CA SER A 174 1.31 -28.68 -38.74
C SER A 174 2.50 -28.75 -37.78
N GLU A 175 3.51 -29.53 -38.17
CA GLU A 175 4.89 -29.38 -37.69
C GLU A 175 5.42 -28.01 -38.17
N HIS A 176 5.08 -26.92 -37.46
CA HIS A 176 5.82 -25.67 -37.57
C HIS A 176 6.85 -25.60 -36.44
N SER A 177 8.07 -26.03 -36.77
CA SER A 177 9.26 -25.62 -36.06
C SER A 177 9.53 -24.14 -36.35
N GLU A 178 8.85 -23.25 -35.65
CA GLU A 178 9.21 -21.84 -35.55
C GLU A 178 9.67 -21.63 -34.11
N GLU A 179 10.86 -21.03 -33.93
CA GLU A 179 11.36 -20.65 -32.61
C GLU A 179 10.31 -19.75 -31.97
N GLU A 180 9.56 -20.26 -31.00
CA GLU A 180 8.45 -19.57 -30.35
C GLU A 180 8.87 -18.16 -29.93
N GLU A 181 8.34 -17.16 -30.63
CA GLU A 181 8.58 -15.74 -30.34
C GLU A 181 7.92 -15.43 -29.00
N GLY A 182 8.74 -15.22 -27.96
CA GLY A 182 8.24 -15.00 -26.60
C GLY A 182 7.85 -13.55 -26.37
N LEU A 183 6.99 -13.29 -25.36
CA LEU A 183 6.49 -11.96 -24.95
C LEU A 183 7.51 -10.82 -25.02
N TYR A 184 8.75 -11.07 -24.59
CA TYR A 184 9.80 -10.06 -24.52
C TYR A 184 10.49 -9.76 -25.86
N ASP A 185 10.43 -10.66 -26.83
CA ASP A 185 11.07 -10.48 -28.14
C ASP A 185 10.30 -9.48 -29.01
N GLU A 186 8.96 -9.49 -28.88
CA GLU A 186 8.01 -8.58 -29.55
C GLU A 186 7.68 -7.32 -28.74
N MET A 187 8.20 -7.20 -27.52
CA MET A 187 7.94 -6.07 -26.63
C MET A 187 8.13 -4.72 -27.36
N PRO A 188 7.10 -3.86 -27.36
CA PRO A 188 7.21 -2.50 -27.86
C PRO A 188 8.33 -1.76 -27.13
N SER A 189 9.33 -1.30 -27.87
CA SER A 189 10.54 -0.72 -27.30
C SER A 189 11.10 0.42 -28.14
N ARG A 190 11.85 1.31 -27.48
CA ARG A 190 12.52 2.47 -28.08
C ARG A 190 14.00 2.48 -27.69
N PRO A 191 14.87 3.24 -28.39
CA PRO A 191 16.28 3.35 -28.02
C PRO A 191 16.46 3.71 -26.54
N ALA A 192 17.30 2.96 -25.82
CA ALA A 192 17.39 3.02 -24.35
C ALA A 192 17.68 4.44 -23.84
N GLY A 193 18.59 5.14 -24.50
CA GLY A 193 18.92 6.51 -24.13
C GLY A 193 17.76 7.50 -24.29
N TYR A 194 16.85 7.29 -25.25
CA TYR A 194 15.67 8.15 -25.38
C TYR A 194 14.67 7.90 -24.26
N VAL A 195 14.37 6.63 -23.96
CA VAL A 195 13.42 6.29 -22.89
C VAL A 195 13.85 6.89 -21.54
N LEU A 196 15.12 6.70 -21.14
CA LEU A 196 15.59 7.20 -19.85
C LEU A 196 15.64 8.74 -19.79
N ARG A 197 15.99 9.41 -20.89
CA ARG A 197 15.93 10.89 -20.98
C ARG A 197 14.50 11.41 -20.92
N ASP A 198 13.56 10.71 -21.56
CA ASP A 198 12.14 11.05 -21.50
C ASP A 198 11.61 10.89 -20.07
N ILE A 199 12.01 9.85 -19.32
CA ILE A 199 11.61 9.70 -17.91
C ILE A 199 12.07 10.90 -17.08
N VAL A 200 13.32 11.37 -17.24
CA VAL A 200 13.80 12.60 -16.59
C VAL A 200 12.95 13.81 -17.01
N GLN A 201 12.62 13.93 -18.29
CA GLN A 201 11.76 15.00 -18.80
C GLN A 201 10.35 14.92 -18.21
N TRP A 202 9.75 13.73 -18.10
CA TRP A 202 8.42 13.51 -17.53
C TRP A 202 8.36 13.95 -16.07
N TYR A 203 9.39 13.67 -15.27
CA TYR A 203 9.47 14.19 -13.90
C TYR A 203 9.66 15.71 -13.85
N ASN A 204 10.46 16.29 -14.74
CA ASN A 204 10.64 17.75 -14.80
C ASN A 204 9.35 18.47 -15.22
N GLU A 205 8.59 17.90 -16.16
CA GLU A 205 7.32 18.42 -16.65
C GLU A 205 6.12 17.99 -15.77
N LEU A 206 6.39 17.20 -14.73
CA LEU A 206 5.41 16.57 -13.86
C LEU A 206 4.42 15.67 -14.61
N ILE A 207 4.68 15.24 -15.86
CA ILE A 207 3.86 14.23 -16.55
C ILE A 207 3.77 12.99 -15.68
N GLU A 208 4.92 12.57 -15.15
CA GLU A 208 5.04 11.55 -14.11
C GLU A 208 5.37 12.19 -12.77
N LEU A 209 4.86 11.57 -11.70
CA LEU A 209 5.14 11.97 -10.33
C LEU A 209 5.75 10.78 -9.56
N PRO A 210 6.65 11.04 -8.60
CA PRO A 210 7.15 9.99 -7.75
C PRO A 210 6.03 9.36 -6.90
N GLY A 211 6.11 8.06 -6.66
CA GLY A 211 5.14 7.32 -5.87
C GLY A 211 3.96 6.77 -6.66
N GLY A 212 2.83 6.52 -5.99
CA GLY A 212 1.59 6.04 -6.60
C GLY A 212 1.46 4.51 -6.71
N GLY A 213 2.45 3.77 -6.21
CA GLY A 213 2.34 2.32 -6.00
C GLY A 213 1.85 1.99 -4.58
N SER A 214 2.01 0.73 -4.19
CA SER A 214 1.50 0.24 -2.91
C SER A 214 2.30 0.76 -1.71
N ASN A 215 3.50 1.27 -1.97
CA ASN A 215 4.48 1.49 -0.92
C ASN A 215 4.53 2.96 -0.46
N THR A 216 4.21 3.91 -1.35
CA THR A 216 4.23 5.36 -1.05
C THR A 216 2.89 5.97 -0.65
N MET A 217 1.82 5.17 -0.68
CA MET A 217 0.44 5.48 -0.26
C MET A 217 -0.01 6.92 -0.63
N THR A 218 -0.89 7.52 0.18
CA THR A 218 -1.47 8.85 -0.09
C THR A 218 -0.50 10.02 0.15
N GLU A 219 0.67 9.78 0.74
CA GLU A 219 1.67 10.84 1.02
C GLU A 219 2.29 11.45 -0.25
N TRP A 220 2.19 10.73 -1.36
CA TRP A 220 2.72 11.12 -2.67
C TRP A 220 1.63 11.26 -3.73
N ASP A 221 0.37 11.37 -3.31
CA ASP A 221 -0.77 11.55 -4.22
C ASP A 221 -0.56 12.73 -5.18
N ALA A 222 -0.84 12.51 -6.46
CA ALA A 222 -0.68 13.50 -7.52
C ALA A 222 -1.54 14.75 -7.31
N GLU A 223 -2.73 14.61 -6.71
CA GLU A 223 -3.63 15.73 -6.41
C GLU A 223 -3.03 16.66 -5.34
N ILE A 224 -2.18 16.12 -4.46
CA ILE A 224 -1.49 16.87 -3.41
C ILE A 224 -0.14 17.40 -3.92
N THR A 225 0.69 16.55 -4.50
CA THR A 225 2.10 16.86 -4.74
C THR A 225 2.32 17.74 -5.97
N ARG A 226 1.56 17.52 -7.06
CA ARG A 226 1.65 18.31 -8.30
C ARG A 226 1.50 19.82 -8.09
N PRO A 227 0.42 20.33 -7.45
CA PRO A 227 0.28 21.76 -7.22
C PRO A 227 1.37 22.31 -6.29
N LEU A 228 1.87 21.51 -5.35
CA LEU A 228 2.95 21.93 -4.46
C LEU A 228 4.29 22.05 -5.20
N TYR A 229 4.64 21.12 -6.09
CA TYR A 229 5.84 21.25 -6.92
C TYR A 229 5.84 22.57 -7.72
N LEU A 230 4.71 22.89 -8.36
CA LEU A 230 4.53 24.15 -9.09
C LEU A 230 4.62 25.37 -8.17
N LYS A 231 3.99 25.31 -6.99
CA LYS A 231 4.03 26.39 -5.98
C LYS A 231 5.45 26.70 -5.52
N HIS A 232 6.30 25.68 -5.44
CA HIS A 232 7.67 25.80 -4.93
C HIS A 232 8.73 25.86 -6.04
N HIS A 233 8.35 26.18 -7.28
CA HIS A 233 9.25 26.44 -8.41
C HIS A 233 9.97 25.22 -8.98
N TRP A 234 9.36 24.03 -8.93
CA TRP A 234 9.89 22.89 -9.71
C TRP A 234 9.63 23.08 -11.22
N PRO A 235 10.56 22.71 -12.13
CA PRO A 235 11.88 22.09 -11.92
C PRO A 235 13.04 23.09 -11.88
N ASP A 236 12.75 24.37 -11.69
CA ASP A 236 13.72 25.46 -11.78
C ASP A 236 14.82 25.35 -10.72
N ALA A 237 15.92 26.08 -10.95
CA ALA A 237 17.09 26.05 -10.06
C ALA A 237 16.81 26.63 -8.66
N ASP A 238 15.72 27.38 -8.49
CA ASP A 238 15.25 27.98 -7.25
C ASP A 238 14.18 27.13 -6.53
N PHE A 239 13.97 25.87 -6.93
CA PHE A 239 13.06 24.96 -6.25
C PHE A 239 13.33 24.88 -4.74
N ASP A 240 12.36 25.33 -3.93
CA ASP A 240 12.44 25.28 -2.47
C ASP A 240 11.90 23.96 -1.95
N GLY A 241 12.75 22.93 -1.98
CA GLY A 241 12.37 21.60 -1.53
C GLY A 241 12.06 21.51 -0.02
N ASP A 242 12.58 22.41 0.83
CA ASP A 242 12.26 22.42 2.26
C ASP A 242 10.84 22.96 2.47
N ALA A 243 10.50 24.07 1.81
CA ALA A 243 9.15 24.63 1.86
C ALA A 243 8.12 23.67 1.24
N PHE A 244 8.48 22.99 0.14
CA PHE A 244 7.67 21.93 -0.45
C PHE A 244 7.33 20.82 0.56
N LEU A 245 8.33 20.29 1.28
CA LEU A 245 8.09 19.23 2.26
C LEU A 245 7.23 19.70 3.44
N VAL A 246 7.40 20.96 3.86
CA VAL A 246 6.56 21.57 4.91
C VAL A 246 5.12 21.66 4.45
N ASP A 247 4.85 22.19 3.26
CA ASP A 247 3.49 22.33 2.75
C ASP A 247 2.86 20.97 2.39
N LYS A 248 3.66 19.98 1.98
CA LYS A 248 3.20 18.60 1.82
C LYS A 248 2.70 18.03 3.15
N ALA A 249 3.46 18.18 4.23
CA ALA A 249 3.05 17.72 5.55
C ALA A 249 1.75 18.40 6.03
N ARG A 250 1.57 19.69 5.74
CA ARG A 250 0.33 20.43 6.04
C ARG A 250 -0.87 19.96 5.21
N ALA A 251 -0.66 19.74 3.91
CA ALA A 251 -1.71 19.22 3.01
C ALA A 251 -2.18 17.83 3.47
N MET A 252 -1.25 16.93 3.81
CA MET A 252 -1.55 15.61 4.37
C MET A 252 -2.32 15.69 5.69
N ALA A 253 -1.91 16.60 6.58
CA ALA A 253 -2.61 16.81 7.85
C ALA A 253 -4.04 17.34 7.64
N THR A 254 -4.25 18.23 6.67
CA THR A 254 -5.58 18.73 6.31
C THR A 254 -6.47 17.63 5.73
N MET A 255 -5.94 16.81 4.82
CA MET A 255 -6.66 15.66 4.28
C MET A 255 -7.05 14.67 5.38
N THR A 256 -6.10 14.27 6.23
CA THR A 256 -6.34 13.36 7.35
C THR A 256 -7.37 13.93 8.33
N ALA A 257 -7.33 15.25 8.57
CA ALA A 257 -8.33 15.90 9.40
C ALA A 257 -9.73 15.78 8.81
N LYS A 258 -9.86 16.02 7.51
CA LYS A 258 -11.12 15.90 6.78
C LYS A 258 -11.66 14.47 6.90
N ASP A 259 -10.83 13.46 6.62
CA ASP A 259 -11.23 12.05 6.72
C ASP A 259 -11.69 11.69 8.14
N THR A 260 -10.94 12.15 9.16
CA THR A 260 -11.29 11.93 10.57
C THR A 260 -12.65 12.54 10.91
N ALA A 261 -12.93 13.73 10.39
CA ALA A 261 -14.17 14.43 10.65
C ALA A 261 -15.36 13.85 9.87
N GLU A 262 -15.13 13.34 8.66
CA GLU A 262 -16.16 12.71 7.82
C GLU A 262 -16.48 11.26 8.24
N GLU A 263 -15.69 10.65 9.14
CA GLU A 263 -15.88 9.26 9.58
C GLU A 263 -17.30 8.93 10.09
N PRO A 264 -18.00 9.80 10.86
CA PRO A 264 -19.39 9.54 11.23
C PRO A 264 -20.33 9.46 10.02
N LEU A 265 -20.12 10.30 9.00
CA LEU A 265 -20.89 10.25 7.75
C LEU A 265 -20.58 8.98 6.95
N LEU A 266 -19.30 8.60 6.88
CA LEU A 266 -18.87 7.36 6.25
C LEU A 266 -19.47 6.14 6.98
N ALA A 267 -19.55 6.16 8.31
CA ALA A 267 -20.18 5.10 9.09
C ALA A 267 -21.67 4.92 8.75
N VAL A 268 -22.43 6.01 8.62
CA VAL A 268 -23.82 5.98 8.15
C VAL A 268 -23.88 5.35 6.75
N ARG A 269 -23.09 5.85 5.79
CA ARG A 269 -23.07 5.33 4.42
C ARG A 269 -22.71 3.84 4.34
N ARG A 270 -21.74 3.38 5.14
CA ARG A 270 -21.37 1.96 5.22
C ARG A 270 -22.52 1.11 5.74
N CYS A 271 -23.20 1.56 6.80
CA CYS A 271 -24.36 0.84 7.35
C CYS A 271 -25.53 0.82 6.37
N GLU A 272 -25.85 1.95 5.73
CA GLU A 272 -26.88 2.02 4.68
C GLU A 272 -26.55 1.11 3.49
N GLY A 273 -25.32 1.14 3.01
CA GLY A 273 -24.86 0.30 1.89
C GLY A 273 -25.01 -1.19 2.22
N TYR A 274 -24.63 -1.59 3.43
CA TYR A 274 -24.81 -2.97 3.89
C TYR A 274 -26.30 -3.34 4.01
N LEU A 275 -27.14 -2.46 4.54
CA LEU A 275 -28.60 -2.69 4.57
C LEU A 275 -29.21 -2.76 3.17
N ARG A 276 -28.74 -1.96 2.21
CA ARG A 276 -29.17 -2.07 0.81
C ARG A 276 -28.79 -3.42 0.22
N PHE A 277 -27.57 -3.90 0.47
CA PHE A 277 -27.14 -5.24 0.07
C PHE A 277 -28.05 -6.33 0.68
N LEU A 278 -28.32 -6.26 1.99
CA LEU A 278 -29.20 -7.22 2.68
C LEU A 278 -30.66 -7.14 2.22
N ASN A 279 -31.11 -5.99 1.69
CA ASN A 279 -32.47 -5.83 1.15
C ASN A 279 -32.56 -6.00 -0.37
N ASN A 280 -31.47 -6.29 -1.06
CA ASN A 280 -31.46 -6.45 -2.52
C ASN A 280 -32.16 -7.75 -2.95
N GLU A 281 -32.64 -7.79 -4.20
CA GLU A 281 -33.28 -8.96 -4.81
C GLU A 281 -32.42 -10.22 -4.72
N SER A 282 -31.11 -10.13 -4.96
CA SER A 282 -30.20 -11.27 -4.84
C SER A 282 -30.15 -11.84 -3.42
N HIS A 283 -30.15 -10.99 -2.39
CA HIS A 283 -30.20 -11.45 -1.00
C HIS A 283 -31.58 -12.02 -0.65
N SER A 284 -32.65 -11.42 -1.17
CA SER A 284 -34.01 -11.97 -1.07
C SER A 284 -34.12 -13.37 -1.69
N VAL A 285 -33.46 -13.62 -2.83
CA VAL A 285 -33.37 -14.95 -3.44
C VAL A 285 -32.65 -15.93 -2.51
N ILE A 286 -31.53 -15.54 -1.90
CA ILE A 286 -30.81 -16.38 -0.93
C ILE A 286 -31.72 -16.72 0.27
N LEU A 287 -32.41 -15.73 0.83
CA LEU A 287 -33.36 -15.96 1.94
C LEU A 287 -34.54 -16.85 1.51
N GLN A 288 -35.02 -16.72 0.27
CA GLN A 288 -36.08 -17.57 -0.27
C GLN A 288 -35.58 -19.01 -0.48
N GLN A 289 -34.37 -19.21 -1.01
CA GLN A 289 -33.74 -20.52 -1.11
C GLN A 289 -33.59 -21.17 0.26
N MET A 290 -33.23 -20.41 1.30
CA MET A 290 -33.20 -20.91 2.68
C MET A 290 -34.60 -21.31 3.16
N ARG A 291 -35.65 -20.52 2.87
CA ARG A 291 -37.04 -20.89 3.21
C ARG A 291 -37.51 -22.15 2.46
N ASP A 292 -37.15 -22.30 1.20
CA ASP A 292 -37.49 -23.48 0.40
C ASP A 292 -36.76 -24.73 0.91
N ARG A 293 -35.48 -24.61 1.27
CA ARG A 293 -34.70 -25.67 1.96
C ARG A 293 -35.34 -26.05 3.30
N LEU A 294 -35.83 -25.06 4.06
CA LEU A 294 -36.54 -25.32 5.31
C LEU A 294 -37.84 -26.09 5.08
N ALA A 295 -38.57 -25.79 4.00
CA ALA A 295 -39.80 -26.51 3.63
C ALA A 295 -39.53 -27.94 3.14
N ALA A 296 -38.39 -28.17 2.46
CA ALA A 296 -37.98 -29.47 1.94
C ALA A 296 -37.32 -30.39 2.99
N ALA A 297 -36.83 -29.83 4.10
CA ALA A 297 -36.10 -30.56 5.14
C ALA A 297 -36.93 -31.69 5.75
N GLN A 298 -36.36 -32.90 5.78
CA GLN A 298 -37.05 -34.13 6.19
C GLN A 298 -36.82 -34.44 7.67
N THR A 299 -35.66 -34.04 8.20
CA THR A 299 -35.28 -34.29 9.59
C THR A 299 -35.40 -33.04 10.44
N ASP A 300 -35.56 -33.22 11.76
CA ASP A 300 -35.55 -32.09 12.69
C ASP A 300 -34.18 -31.38 12.71
N ASP A 301 -33.08 -32.13 12.57
CA ASP A 301 -31.73 -31.57 12.53
C ASP A 301 -31.52 -30.62 11.33
N GLU A 302 -31.89 -31.07 10.11
CA GLU A 302 -31.84 -30.24 8.90
C GLU A 302 -32.71 -28.97 9.03
N LYS A 303 -33.91 -29.10 9.60
CA LYS A 303 -34.80 -27.95 9.82
C LYS A 303 -34.16 -26.92 10.73
N TRP A 304 -33.50 -27.36 11.81
CA TRP A 304 -32.91 -26.45 12.78
C TRP A 304 -31.61 -25.82 12.30
N VAL A 305 -30.80 -26.51 11.49
CA VAL A 305 -29.64 -25.90 10.80
C VAL A 305 -30.08 -24.76 9.89
N VAL A 306 -31.11 -24.96 9.06
CA VAL A 306 -31.60 -23.91 8.17
C VAL A 306 -32.26 -22.77 8.95
N ARG A 307 -32.96 -23.06 10.05
CA ARG A 307 -33.47 -22.02 10.96
C ARG A 307 -32.35 -21.22 11.64
N GLY A 308 -31.24 -21.86 12.00
CA GLY A 308 -30.07 -21.19 12.55
C GLY A 308 -29.43 -20.22 11.56
N GLN A 309 -29.38 -20.60 10.27
CA GLN A 309 -28.93 -19.71 9.20
C GLN A 309 -29.84 -18.49 9.03
N LEU A 310 -31.17 -18.70 9.02
CA LEU A 310 -32.15 -17.61 8.94
C LEU A 310 -32.09 -16.69 10.17
N TRP A 311 -32.01 -17.27 11.36
CA TRP A 311 -31.87 -16.51 12.61
C TRP A 311 -30.61 -15.64 12.62
N GLN A 312 -29.46 -16.18 12.17
CA GLN A 312 -28.23 -15.41 12.05
C GLN A 312 -28.38 -14.21 11.10
N ALA A 313 -28.99 -14.42 9.93
CA ALA A 313 -29.23 -13.35 8.98
C ALA A 313 -30.13 -12.24 9.57
N GLU A 314 -31.17 -12.61 10.32
CA GLU A 314 -32.04 -11.67 11.04
C GLU A 314 -31.29 -10.88 12.12
N GLU A 315 -30.42 -11.55 12.89
CA GLU A 315 -29.58 -10.88 13.90
C GLU A 315 -28.58 -9.91 13.27
N ASP A 316 -27.96 -10.27 12.15
CA ASP A 316 -27.02 -9.39 11.45
C ASP A 316 -27.70 -8.11 10.91
N ILE A 317 -28.96 -8.24 10.43
CA ILE A 317 -29.80 -7.09 10.06
C ILE A 317 -30.06 -6.20 11.29
N LYS A 318 -30.50 -6.77 12.41
CA LYS A 318 -30.78 -6.01 13.64
C LYS A 318 -29.54 -5.27 14.15
N LYS A 319 -28.38 -5.94 14.17
CA LYS A 319 -27.11 -5.33 14.56
C LYS A 319 -26.74 -4.16 13.66
N THR A 320 -26.89 -4.34 12.34
CA THR A 320 -26.60 -3.28 11.38
C THR A 320 -27.55 -2.09 11.56
N GLN A 321 -28.84 -2.33 11.80
CA GLN A 321 -29.81 -1.27 12.10
C GLN A 321 -29.46 -0.50 13.37
N GLN A 322 -29.03 -1.20 14.44
CA GLN A 322 -28.58 -0.54 15.66
C GLN A 322 -27.32 0.30 15.44
N ARG A 323 -26.36 -0.20 14.65
CA ARG A 323 -25.15 0.54 14.26
C ARG A 323 -25.49 1.79 13.44
N LEU A 324 -26.44 1.68 12.51
CA LEU A 324 -26.95 2.81 11.75
C LEU A 324 -27.54 3.87 12.69
N GLN A 325 -28.44 3.50 13.59
CA GLN A 325 -29.04 4.43 14.55
C GLN A 325 -27.99 5.15 15.41
N ASN A 326 -26.96 4.42 15.86
CA ASN A 326 -25.88 5.01 16.63
C ASN A 326 -25.05 6.00 15.79
N ALA A 327 -24.79 5.67 14.52
CA ALA A 327 -24.06 6.53 13.60
C ALA A 327 -24.86 7.79 13.21
N GLU A 328 -26.18 7.65 12.97
CA GLU A 328 -27.10 8.76 12.73
C GLU A 328 -27.17 9.70 13.95
N ALA A 329 -27.31 9.13 15.15
CA ALA A 329 -27.31 9.94 16.38
C ALA A 329 -25.98 10.70 16.57
N ALA A 330 -24.85 10.10 16.21
CA ALA A 330 -23.55 10.79 16.23
C ALA A 330 -23.48 11.93 15.20
N MET A 331 -24.04 11.74 14.00
CA MET A 331 -24.14 12.79 12.97
C MET A 331 -25.07 13.94 13.38
N ASP A 332 -26.20 13.64 14.03
CA ASP A 332 -27.14 14.64 14.52
C ASP A 332 -26.51 15.55 15.59
N LEU A 333 -25.66 14.98 16.47
CA LEU A 333 -24.89 15.75 17.46
C LEU A 333 -23.91 16.74 16.81
N LEU A 334 -23.47 16.46 15.58
CA LEU A 334 -22.62 17.34 14.78
C LEU A 334 -23.41 18.35 13.93
N GLY A 335 -24.75 18.36 14.03
CA GLY A 335 -25.60 19.25 13.24
C GLY A 335 -25.51 19.01 11.73
N GLY A 336 -25.04 17.83 11.30
CA GLY A 336 -24.84 17.48 9.90
C GLY A 336 -23.58 18.06 9.25
N VAL A 337 -22.77 18.85 9.97
CA VAL A 337 -21.50 19.41 9.47
C VAL A 337 -20.32 18.75 10.19
N CYS A 338 -19.45 18.10 9.42
CA CYS A 338 -18.30 17.39 9.95
C CYS A 338 -17.14 18.34 10.32
N GLN A 339 -16.94 19.41 9.54
CA GLN A 339 -15.97 20.46 9.81
C GLN A 339 -16.53 21.82 9.38
N GLU A 340 -16.53 22.78 10.30
CA GLU A 340 -16.76 24.17 9.96
C GLU A 340 -15.49 24.74 9.29
N PRO A 341 -15.59 25.42 8.14
CA PRO A 341 -14.43 25.96 7.43
C PRO A 341 -13.53 26.85 8.29
N GLU A 342 -14.11 27.58 9.25
CA GLU A 342 -13.40 28.46 10.17
C GLU A 342 -12.50 27.70 11.15
N GLU A 343 -12.75 26.42 11.38
CA GLU A 343 -12.01 25.57 12.31
C GLU A 343 -10.92 24.72 11.63
N LEU A 344 -10.82 24.76 10.31
CA LEU A 344 -9.79 24.02 9.55
C LEU A 344 -8.36 24.27 10.08
N PRO A 345 -7.95 25.50 10.45
CA PRO A 345 -6.64 25.72 11.05
C PRO A 345 -6.41 24.97 12.37
N LEU A 346 -7.46 24.80 13.18
CA LEU A 346 -7.38 24.06 14.45
C LEU A 346 -7.27 22.56 14.20
N TRP A 347 -7.96 22.07 13.17
CA TRP A 347 -7.89 20.68 12.72
C TRP A 347 -6.50 20.34 12.17
N GLU A 348 -5.94 21.19 11.31
CA GLU A 348 -4.57 21.05 10.78
C GLU A 348 -3.54 21.04 11.93
N GLU A 349 -3.60 22.00 12.86
CA GLU A 349 -2.67 22.07 14.01
C GLU A 349 -2.73 20.80 14.85
N ARG A 350 -3.95 20.33 15.15
CA ARG A 350 -4.16 19.10 15.92
C ARG A 350 -3.52 17.90 15.24
N GLN A 351 -3.73 17.73 13.93
CA GLN A 351 -3.16 16.62 13.17
C GLN A 351 -1.64 16.70 13.12
N LEU A 352 -1.07 17.86 12.80
CA LEU A 352 0.38 18.04 12.79
C LEU A 352 1.02 17.83 14.16
N ARG A 353 0.34 18.19 15.24
CA ARG A 353 0.80 17.91 16.60
C ARG A 353 0.92 16.41 16.87
N MET A 354 -0.04 15.62 16.38
CA MET A 354 -0.02 14.16 16.51
C MET A 354 1.09 13.54 15.66
N VAL A 355 1.25 14.00 14.41
CA VAL A 355 2.35 13.59 13.53
C VAL A 355 3.71 13.91 14.15
N LEU A 356 3.87 15.11 14.73
CA LEU A 356 5.09 15.52 15.42
C LEU A 356 5.42 14.56 16.57
N TRP A 357 4.46 14.23 17.43
CA TRP A 357 4.68 13.26 18.51
C TRP A 357 5.04 11.88 17.99
N ASP A 358 4.49 11.47 16.85
CA ASP A 358 4.81 10.18 16.24
C ASP A 358 6.26 10.14 15.73
N LYS A 359 6.69 11.16 14.99
CA LYS A 359 8.09 11.27 14.55
C LYS A 359 9.06 11.35 15.74
N GLN A 360 8.69 12.03 16.83
CA GLN A 360 9.48 12.05 18.07
C GLN A 360 9.58 10.67 18.74
N ARG A 361 8.49 9.88 18.77
CA ARG A 361 8.53 8.50 19.27
C ARG A 361 9.39 7.61 18.39
N TYR A 362 9.23 7.71 17.07
CA TYR A 362 10.01 6.97 16.09
C TYR A 362 11.51 7.23 16.26
N LEU A 363 11.90 8.50 16.40
CA LEU A 363 13.29 8.89 16.64
C LEU A 363 13.83 8.30 17.95
N ARG A 364 13.07 8.40 19.05
CA ARG A 364 13.46 7.80 20.34
C ARG A 364 13.67 6.29 20.24
N ARG A 365 12.81 5.59 19.50
CA ARG A 365 12.94 4.14 19.28
C ARG A 365 14.23 3.80 18.53
N ILE A 366 14.54 4.53 17.46
CA ILE A 366 15.80 4.33 16.73
C ILE A 366 17.02 4.64 17.61
N GLN A 367 16.95 5.68 18.43
CA GLN A 367 18.02 6.01 19.38
C GLN A 367 18.26 4.89 20.40
N GLN A 368 17.19 4.28 20.92
CA GLN A 368 17.29 3.12 21.83
C GLN A 368 17.89 1.90 21.12
N GLU A 369 17.43 1.60 19.89
CA GLU A 369 18.03 0.56 19.05
C GLU A 369 19.54 0.82 18.83
N ALA A 370 19.96 2.09 18.72
CA ALA A 370 21.36 2.49 18.56
C ALA A 370 22.20 2.16 19.80
N GLU A 371 21.65 2.44 20.98
CA GLU A 371 22.31 2.22 22.27
C GLU A 371 22.47 0.73 22.59
N GLU A 372 21.54 -0.09 22.11
CA GLU A 372 21.51 -1.54 22.34
C GLU A 372 22.31 -2.34 21.29
N LEU A 373 22.79 -1.69 20.21
CA LEU A 373 23.47 -2.37 19.11
C LEU A 373 24.85 -2.90 19.52
N ASP A 374 25.11 -4.18 19.20
CA ASP A 374 26.42 -4.78 19.40
C ASP A 374 27.45 -4.21 18.40
N ALA A 375 28.62 -3.81 18.91
CA ALA A 375 29.72 -3.27 18.12
C ALA A 375 30.32 -4.28 17.12
N SER A 376 29.88 -5.55 17.16
CA SER A 376 30.32 -6.62 16.26
C SER A 376 29.61 -6.64 14.90
N GLU A 377 28.55 -5.84 14.68
CA GLU A 377 27.73 -5.84 13.46
C GLU A 377 27.80 -4.50 12.68
N PRO A 378 28.88 -4.25 11.91
CA PRO A 378 29.13 -2.95 11.28
C PRO A 378 28.08 -2.54 10.24
N ASP A 379 27.50 -3.49 9.50
CA ASP A 379 26.48 -3.20 8.48
C ASP A 379 25.18 -2.71 9.11
N LYS A 380 24.78 -3.30 10.25
CA LYS A 380 23.62 -2.83 11.02
C LYS A 380 23.87 -1.45 11.64
N ALA A 381 25.10 -1.15 12.04
CA ALA A 381 25.47 0.15 12.59
C ALA A 381 25.35 1.28 11.55
N ASN A 382 25.85 1.05 10.33
CA ASN A 382 25.73 2.01 9.22
C ASN A 382 24.28 2.29 8.86
N GLY A 383 23.48 1.23 8.80
CA GLY A 383 22.05 1.30 8.55
C GLY A 383 21.27 2.11 9.58
N LEU A 384 21.56 1.86 10.86
CA LEU A 384 20.94 2.57 11.95
C LEU A 384 21.29 4.07 11.92
N GLN A 385 22.54 4.42 11.59
CA GLN A 385 22.95 5.82 11.44
C GLN A 385 22.20 6.51 10.29
N SER A 386 21.95 5.83 9.18
CA SER A 386 21.15 6.37 8.07
C SER A 386 19.68 6.56 8.46
N ARG A 387 19.05 5.59 9.14
CA ARG A 387 17.70 5.73 9.71
C ARG A 387 17.60 6.90 10.69
N LEU A 388 18.60 7.08 11.54
CA LEU A 388 18.64 8.18 12.50
C LEU A 388 18.66 9.52 11.76
N ARG A 389 19.58 9.69 10.79
CA ARG A 389 19.66 10.93 9.98
C ARG A 389 18.36 11.22 9.24
N TYR A 390 17.72 10.20 8.66
CA TYR A 390 16.45 10.38 7.98
C TYR A 390 15.33 10.78 8.97
N ALA A 391 15.23 10.09 10.11
CA ALA A 391 14.24 10.41 11.15
C ALA A 391 14.41 11.83 11.70
N GLU A 392 15.65 12.28 11.90
CA GLU A 392 15.97 13.65 12.30
C GLU A 392 15.54 14.68 11.25
N LYS A 393 15.83 14.44 9.97
CA LYS A 393 15.38 15.33 8.87
C LYS A 393 13.86 15.43 8.82
N GLN A 394 13.16 14.30 8.88
CA GLN A 394 11.69 14.27 8.88
C GLN A 394 11.11 15.00 10.09
N LEU A 395 11.71 14.84 11.27
CA LEU A 395 11.28 15.55 12.47
C LEU A 395 11.40 17.07 12.30
N VAL A 396 12.51 17.57 11.75
CA VAL A 396 12.71 19.01 11.50
C VAL A 396 11.63 19.57 10.55
N ILE A 397 11.27 18.83 9.50
CA ILE A 397 10.18 19.24 8.60
C ILE A 397 8.83 19.28 9.35
N CYS A 398 8.53 18.25 10.13
CA CYS A 398 7.29 18.21 10.92
C CYS A 398 7.24 19.33 11.97
N GLU A 399 8.36 19.70 12.59
CA GLU A 399 8.44 20.83 13.53
C GLU A 399 8.14 22.15 12.83
N LYS A 400 8.72 22.39 11.64
CA LYS A 400 8.43 23.59 10.83
C LYS A 400 6.95 23.65 10.42
N ALA A 401 6.40 22.54 9.94
CA ALA A 401 4.99 22.45 9.55
C ALA A 401 4.06 22.69 10.72
N TYR A 402 4.33 22.04 11.86
CA TYR A 402 3.58 22.22 13.10
C TYR A 402 3.60 23.67 13.55
N GLU A 403 4.77 24.31 13.59
CA GLU A 403 4.89 25.70 14.05
C GLU A 403 4.17 26.67 13.12
N ALA A 404 4.26 26.49 11.80
CA ALA A 404 3.51 27.28 10.83
C ALA A 404 1.99 27.15 11.04
N SER A 405 1.51 25.93 11.20
CA SER A 405 0.10 25.65 11.46
C SER A 405 -0.39 26.21 12.80
N ARG A 406 0.43 26.09 13.85
CA ARG A 406 0.16 26.66 15.18
C ARG A 406 0.02 28.17 15.15
N LEU A 407 0.88 28.86 14.39
CA LEU A 407 0.80 30.31 14.21
C LEU A 407 -0.47 30.72 13.44
N ASP A 408 -0.85 29.97 12.41
CA ASP A 408 -2.09 30.20 11.67
C ASP A 408 -3.34 29.94 12.53
N ALA A 409 -3.34 28.87 13.31
CA ALA A 409 -4.38 28.55 14.28
C ALA A 409 -4.57 29.66 15.31
N GLU A 410 -3.50 30.16 15.93
CA GLU A 410 -3.57 31.27 16.89
C GLU A 410 -4.01 32.59 16.23
N ARG A 411 -3.58 32.85 14.99
CA ARG A 411 -3.96 34.05 14.24
C ARG A 411 -5.44 34.06 13.84
N LEU A 412 -5.98 32.91 13.42
CA LEU A 412 -7.34 32.77 12.90
C LEU A 412 -8.37 32.37 13.99
N CYS A 413 -7.93 31.70 15.04
CA CYS A 413 -8.73 31.16 16.13
C CYS A 413 -8.03 31.38 17.49
N PRO A 414 -7.83 32.64 17.92
CA PRO A 414 -6.97 32.96 19.06
C PRO A 414 -7.42 32.28 20.36
N GLY A 415 -6.46 31.65 21.06
CA GLY A 415 -6.70 30.95 22.32
C GLY A 415 -7.53 29.67 22.21
N ARG A 416 -7.88 29.23 21.00
CA ARG A 416 -8.58 27.96 20.76
C ARG A 416 -7.58 26.88 20.36
N SER A 417 -7.82 25.66 20.81
CA SER A 417 -7.13 24.46 20.34
C SER A 417 -8.04 23.26 20.54
N PHE A 418 -7.90 22.25 19.69
CA PHE A 418 -8.62 21.00 19.90
C PHE A 418 -7.85 20.09 20.86
N PRO A 419 -8.55 19.42 21.79
CA PRO A 419 -7.91 18.48 22.67
C PRO A 419 -7.38 17.27 21.90
N VAL A 420 -6.35 16.64 22.47
CA VAL A 420 -5.90 15.31 22.09
C VAL A 420 -6.06 14.42 23.31
N GLY A 421 -6.60 13.22 23.15
CA GLY A 421 -6.84 12.36 24.31
C GLY A 421 -5.57 11.84 24.96
N ARG A 422 -5.77 11.23 26.12
CA ARG A 422 -4.68 10.84 27.00
C ARG A 422 -3.88 9.70 26.36
N GLY A 423 -2.57 9.73 26.55
CA GLY A 423 -1.65 8.75 25.98
C GLY A 423 -1.23 9.03 24.54
N MET A 424 -1.92 9.90 23.78
CA MET A 424 -1.56 10.14 22.38
C MET A 424 -0.12 10.63 22.19
N LYS A 425 0.41 11.41 23.14
CA LYS A 425 1.81 11.84 23.14
C LYS A 425 2.78 10.69 23.46
N THR A 426 2.45 9.85 24.43
CA THR A 426 3.36 8.82 24.99
C THR A 426 3.30 7.51 24.22
N THR A 427 2.10 6.99 23.96
CA THR A 427 1.85 5.68 23.32
C THR A 427 1.45 5.80 21.85
N GLY A 428 1.05 6.99 21.39
CA GLY A 428 0.54 7.17 20.03
C GLY A 428 -0.89 6.69 19.81
N SER A 429 -1.61 6.42 20.90
CA SER A 429 -3.05 6.12 20.84
C SER A 429 -3.81 6.96 21.83
N ASP A 430 -5.00 7.40 21.43
CA ASP A 430 -5.98 7.97 22.35
C ASP A 430 -6.52 6.86 23.25
N LEU A 431 -6.03 6.80 24.48
CA LEU A 431 -6.36 5.73 25.43
C LEU A 431 -7.80 5.86 25.93
N ASP A 432 -8.37 7.07 25.95
CA ASP A 432 -9.77 7.29 26.33
C ASP A 432 -10.71 6.71 25.27
N ASP A 433 -10.47 7.06 24.00
CA ASP A 433 -11.24 6.52 22.87
C ASP A 433 -11.04 5.01 22.72
N LYS A 434 -9.81 4.53 22.92
CA LYS A 434 -9.51 3.09 22.90
C LYS A 434 -10.25 2.34 24.01
N LEU A 435 -10.28 2.87 25.23
CA LEU A 435 -11.03 2.27 26.33
C LEU A 435 -12.53 2.24 26.04
N LYS A 436 -13.07 3.35 25.53
CA LYS A 436 -14.48 3.44 25.13
C LYS A 436 -14.83 2.40 24.06
N SER A 437 -14.02 2.32 23.00
CA SER A 437 -14.20 1.36 21.90
C SER A 437 -14.16 -0.08 22.39
N LEU A 438 -13.14 -0.45 23.17
CA LEU A 438 -13.01 -1.79 23.75
C LEU A 438 -14.18 -2.16 24.67
N THR A 439 -14.68 -1.20 25.45
CA THR A 439 -15.82 -1.40 26.34
C THR A 439 -17.09 -1.68 25.53
N ILE A 440 -17.35 -0.90 24.48
CA ILE A 440 -18.48 -1.11 23.57
C ILE A 440 -18.37 -2.49 22.89
N SER A 441 -17.18 -2.87 22.39
CA SER A 441 -16.98 -4.19 21.78
C SER A 441 -17.19 -5.35 22.76
N ALA A 442 -16.79 -5.17 24.03
CA ALA A 442 -17.06 -6.16 25.08
C ALA A 442 -18.56 -6.28 25.36
N GLU A 443 -19.27 -5.17 25.48
CA GLU A 443 -20.73 -5.14 25.69
C GLU A 443 -21.51 -5.74 24.50
N GLU A 444 -21.09 -5.46 23.25
CA GLU A 444 -21.62 -6.12 22.05
C GLU A 444 -21.40 -7.63 22.10
N SER A 445 -20.19 -8.08 22.42
CA SER A 445 -19.87 -9.51 22.52
C SER A 445 -20.68 -10.21 23.62
N HIS A 446 -20.89 -9.54 24.77
CA HIS A 446 -21.75 -10.04 25.85
C HIS A 446 -23.21 -10.18 25.40
N ARG A 447 -23.75 -9.20 24.67
CA ARG A 447 -25.10 -9.30 24.08
C ARG A 447 -25.20 -10.46 23.10
N ASP A 448 -24.22 -10.63 22.23
CA ASP A 448 -24.19 -11.73 21.27
C ASP A 448 -24.17 -13.11 21.94
N ALA A 449 -23.39 -13.25 23.02
CA ALA A 449 -23.36 -14.48 23.81
C ALA A 449 -24.73 -14.77 24.46
N ILE A 450 -25.46 -13.74 24.92
CA ILE A 450 -26.82 -13.90 25.45
C ILE A 450 -27.77 -14.36 24.34
N SER A 451 -27.76 -13.72 23.18
CA SER A 451 -28.62 -14.09 22.04
C SER A 451 -28.38 -15.52 21.57
N ILE A 452 -27.12 -15.98 21.52
CA ILE A 452 -26.81 -17.38 21.18
C ILE A 452 -27.33 -18.33 22.26
N ARG A 453 -27.18 -18.01 23.56
CA ARG A 453 -27.70 -18.87 24.64
C ARG A 453 -29.23 -18.97 24.59
N GLU A 454 -29.92 -17.86 24.30
CA GLU A 454 -31.38 -17.84 24.09
C GLU A 454 -31.80 -18.64 22.86
N TRP A 455 -31.02 -18.61 21.78
CA TRP A 455 -31.23 -19.45 20.60
C TRP A 455 -31.06 -20.94 20.93
N MET A 456 -29.95 -21.30 21.60
CA MET A 456 -29.65 -22.67 22.00
C MET A 456 -30.73 -23.27 22.92
N ALA A 457 -31.35 -22.45 23.78
CA ALA A 457 -32.44 -22.87 24.67
C ALA A 457 -33.71 -23.31 23.91
N GLN A 458 -33.86 -22.92 22.64
CA GLN A 458 -35.01 -23.28 21.80
C GLN A 458 -34.77 -24.57 21.00
N LEU A 459 -33.54 -25.09 20.96
CA LEU A 459 -33.18 -26.26 20.14
C LEU A 459 -33.71 -27.57 20.76
N PRO A 460 -34.47 -28.39 20.01
CA PRO A 460 -34.93 -29.69 20.48
C PRO A 460 -33.79 -30.70 20.51
N ASP A 461 -33.96 -31.80 21.26
CA ASP A 461 -32.93 -32.83 21.46
C ASP A 461 -32.34 -33.36 20.14
N GLY A 462 -33.15 -33.48 19.09
CA GLY A 462 -32.75 -33.96 17.76
C GLY A 462 -31.92 -33.00 16.89
N ALA A 463 -31.75 -31.72 17.28
CA ALA A 463 -31.00 -30.72 16.52
C ALA A 463 -29.50 -30.71 16.88
N ASN A 464 -28.81 -31.82 16.63
CA ASN A 464 -27.42 -32.02 17.04
C ASN A 464 -26.42 -31.15 16.28
N GLN A 465 -26.58 -30.99 14.96
CA GLN A 465 -25.65 -30.18 14.15
C GLN A 465 -25.75 -28.71 14.52
N GLU A 466 -26.96 -28.17 14.60
CA GLU A 466 -27.17 -26.77 14.99
C GLU A 466 -26.69 -26.50 16.42
N ARG A 467 -26.93 -27.44 17.36
CA ARG A 467 -26.42 -27.33 18.73
C ARG A 467 -24.89 -27.27 18.76
N GLN A 468 -24.21 -28.10 17.98
CA GLN A 468 -22.76 -28.08 17.88
C GLN A 468 -22.25 -26.78 17.26
N ALA A 469 -22.89 -26.29 16.19
CA ALA A 469 -22.54 -25.04 15.53
C ALA A 469 -22.72 -23.83 16.47
N ALA A 470 -23.86 -23.75 17.16
CA ALA A 470 -24.15 -22.68 18.13
C ALA A 470 -23.19 -22.72 19.33
N GLN A 471 -22.84 -23.90 19.84
CA GLN A 471 -21.84 -24.04 20.91
C GLN A 471 -20.44 -23.60 20.44
N GLY A 472 -20.05 -23.93 19.21
CA GLY A 472 -18.79 -23.49 18.62
C GLY A 472 -18.71 -21.96 18.53
N LYS A 473 -19.79 -21.32 18.06
CA LYS A 473 -19.90 -19.85 18.04
C LYS A 473 -19.83 -19.25 19.44
N LEU A 474 -20.59 -19.80 20.40
CA LEU A 474 -20.60 -19.31 21.79
C LEU A 474 -19.19 -19.35 22.40
N ASN A 475 -18.46 -20.45 22.22
CA ASN A 475 -17.09 -20.58 22.72
C ASN A 475 -16.17 -19.50 22.13
N GLY A 476 -16.25 -19.25 20.82
CA GLY A 476 -15.46 -18.19 20.17
C GLY A 476 -15.80 -16.78 20.68
N ILE A 477 -17.08 -16.51 20.97
CA ILE A 477 -17.50 -15.23 21.55
C ILE A 477 -17.01 -15.11 23.00
N GLU A 478 -17.07 -16.17 23.80
CA GLU A 478 -16.57 -16.15 25.18
C GLU A 478 -15.05 -15.92 25.25
N GLU A 479 -14.29 -16.45 24.30
CA GLU A 479 -12.86 -16.15 24.15
C GLU A 479 -12.62 -14.69 23.75
N THR A 480 -13.43 -14.18 22.82
CA THR A 480 -13.38 -12.77 22.39
C THR A 480 -13.68 -11.82 23.55
N ILE A 481 -14.69 -12.12 24.38
CA ILE A 481 -15.02 -11.37 25.59
C ILE A 481 -13.81 -11.30 26.53
N LYS A 482 -13.19 -12.44 26.85
CA LYS A 482 -12.00 -12.49 27.72
C LYS A 482 -10.87 -11.62 27.18
N CYS A 483 -10.63 -11.67 25.87
CA CYS A 483 -9.63 -10.85 25.21
C CYS A 483 -9.93 -9.33 25.35
N PHE A 484 -11.19 -8.92 25.14
CA PHE A 484 -11.58 -7.53 25.33
C PHE A 484 -11.46 -7.08 26.79
N GLU A 485 -11.93 -7.87 27.75
CA GLU A 485 -11.84 -7.54 29.18
C GLU A 485 -10.38 -7.41 29.65
N GLU A 486 -9.48 -8.26 29.16
CA GLU A 486 -8.06 -8.14 29.46
C GLU A 486 -7.46 -6.84 28.87
N LYS A 487 -7.82 -6.51 27.63
CA LYS A 487 -7.38 -5.27 26.96
C LYS A 487 -7.93 -4.03 27.68
N VAL A 488 -9.20 -4.02 28.08
CA VAL A 488 -9.83 -2.97 28.89
C VAL A 488 -9.01 -2.76 30.16
N ARG A 489 -8.73 -3.83 30.91
CA ARG A 489 -7.94 -3.75 32.15
C ARG A 489 -6.53 -3.17 31.91
N LYS A 490 -5.84 -3.58 30.83
CA LYS A 490 -4.52 -3.06 30.48
C LYS A 490 -4.56 -1.55 30.19
N VAL A 491 -5.51 -1.11 29.36
CA VAL A 491 -5.67 0.31 29.01
C VAL A 491 -6.07 1.14 30.22
N SER A 492 -6.95 0.65 31.09
CA SER A 492 -7.30 1.33 32.34
C SER A 492 -6.10 1.56 33.24
N LEU A 493 -5.24 0.53 33.41
CA LEU A 493 -4.01 0.66 34.21
C LEU A 493 -3.02 1.66 33.60
N GLU A 494 -2.92 1.73 32.27
CA GLU A 494 -2.11 2.75 31.59
C GLU A 494 -2.65 4.16 31.80
N LEU A 495 -3.98 4.33 31.75
CA LEU A 495 -4.63 5.61 32.02
C LEU A 495 -4.42 6.08 33.47
N GLU A 496 -4.42 5.18 34.45
CA GLU A 496 -4.13 5.49 35.85
C GLU A 496 -2.69 6.02 36.03
N LYS A 497 -1.71 5.42 35.34
CA LYS A 497 -0.30 5.87 35.36
C LYS A 497 -0.08 7.26 34.77
N LEU A 498 -1.03 7.77 33.98
CA LEU A 498 -0.98 9.11 33.39
C LEU A 498 -1.66 10.17 34.27
N GLN A 499 -2.31 9.77 35.39
CA GLN A 499 -2.95 10.67 36.35
C GLN A 499 -2.04 11.01 37.55
N GLU A 500 -1.01 10.20 37.81
CA GLU A 500 0.09 10.47 38.75
C GLU A 500 1.17 11.33 38.11
#